data_AF-A0A2L0CFZ0-F1
#
_entry.id   AF-A0A2L0CFZ0-F1
#
_cell.length_a   1.000
_cell.length_b   1.000
_cell.length_c   1.000
_cell.angle_alpha   90.00
_cell.angle_beta   90.00
_cell.angle_gamma   90.00
#
_symmetry.space_group_name_H-M   'P 1'
#
loop_
_entity.id
_entity.type
_entity.pdbx_description
1 polymer ?
#
loop_
_entity_poly.entity_id
_entity_poly.type
_entity_poly.pdbx_seq_one_letter_code
_entity_poly.pdbx_strand_id
1 'polypeptide(L)'
;RVLKLSNDPSPGYNIEQLAKKGTRYISLPYCVKGMDVSFSGILSFMEDRAEKLLSEGYTPEDLCFSLQETVFAMLVETTERALAHCNSREVLIVGGVGCNVRLQEMMQQMCEERGAILF
;
A
#
# COMPACT_ATOMS: atom_id res chain seq x y z
N ARG A 1 -13.59 -5.20 2.69
CA ARG A 1 -15.03 -4.93 2.53
C ARG A 1 -15.54 -5.35 1.15
N VAL A 2 -15.00 -4.78 0.07
CA VAL A 2 -15.36 -5.13 -1.33
C VAL A 2 -15.26 -6.64 -1.59
N LEU A 3 -14.12 -7.24 -1.25
CA LEU A 3 -13.86 -8.67 -1.42
C LEU A 3 -14.42 -9.57 -0.29
N LYS A 4 -15.19 -9.00 0.66
CA LYS A 4 -15.75 -9.72 1.83
C LYS A 4 -14.73 -10.57 2.63
N LEU A 5 -13.47 -10.17 2.62
CA LEU A 5 -12.40 -10.84 3.39
C LEU A 5 -12.63 -10.70 4.90
N SER A 6 -12.28 -11.75 5.63
CA SER A 6 -12.30 -11.74 7.10
C SER A 6 -11.29 -10.71 7.65
N ASN A 7 -11.64 -10.09 8.77
CA ASN A 7 -10.75 -9.21 9.52
C ASN A 7 -10.00 -9.94 10.66
N ASP A 8 -10.20 -11.25 10.81
CA ASP A 8 -9.49 -12.08 11.78
C ASP A 8 -8.15 -12.59 11.19
N PRO A 9 -7.03 -12.59 11.93
CA PRO A 9 -6.84 -12.16 13.33
C PRO A 9 -6.67 -10.63 13.49
N SER A 10 -6.37 -9.90 12.41
CA SER A 10 -6.30 -8.44 12.42
C SER A 10 -6.73 -7.84 11.07
N PRO A 11 -7.26 -6.59 11.07
CA PRO A 11 -7.62 -5.91 9.83
C PRO A 11 -6.40 -5.74 8.93
N GLY A 12 -6.51 -6.18 7.67
CA GLY A 12 -5.43 -6.07 6.69
C GLY A 12 -4.51 -7.29 6.59
N TYR A 13 -4.47 -8.17 7.59
CA TYR A 13 -3.62 -9.38 7.54
C TYR A 13 -3.97 -10.28 6.34
N ASN A 14 -5.25 -10.58 6.15
CA ASN A 14 -5.68 -11.41 5.02
C ASN A 14 -5.46 -10.74 3.66
N ILE A 15 -5.47 -9.40 3.61
CA ILE A 15 -5.11 -8.66 2.39
C ILE A 15 -3.65 -8.92 2.04
N GLU A 16 -2.75 -8.88 3.02
CA GLU A 16 -1.34 -9.18 2.82
C GLU A 16 -1.11 -10.63 2.38
N GLN A 17 -1.78 -11.59 3.01
CA GLN A 17 -1.62 -13.00 2.64
C GLN A 17 -2.10 -13.29 1.22
N LEU A 18 -3.14 -12.59 0.75
CA LEU A 18 -3.61 -12.70 -0.63
C LEU A 18 -2.71 -11.94 -1.60
N ALA A 19 -2.24 -10.75 -1.23
CA ALA A 19 -1.33 -9.94 -2.04
C ALA A 19 -0.04 -10.71 -2.40
N LYS A 20 0.48 -11.54 -1.49
CA LYS A 20 1.65 -12.40 -1.75
C LYS A 20 1.45 -13.42 -2.88
N LYS A 21 0.21 -13.73 -3.22
CA LYS A 21 -0.15 -14.68 -4.29
C LYS A 21 -0.54 -13.98 -5.59
N GLY A 22 -0.71 -12.65 -5.57
CA GLY A 22 -1.02 -11.87 -6.76
C GLY A 22 0.16 -11.87 -7.72
N THR A 23 -0.14 -11.91 -9.02
CA THR A 23 0.87 -11.96 -10.08
C THR A 23 0.68 -10.84 -11.10
N ARG A 24 -0.53 -10.29 -11.21
CA ARG A 24 -0.88 -9.25 -12.18
C ARG A 24 -1.13 -7.94 -11.47
N TYR A 25 -0.41 -6.90 -11.89
CA TYR A 25 -0.63 -5.55 -11.42
C TYR A 25 -1.78 -4.87 -12.19
N ILE A 26 -2.67 -4.21 -11.46
CA ILE A 26 -3.78 -3.40 -11.95
C ILE A 26 -3.46 -1.95 -11.60
N SER A 27 -3.46 -1.08 -12.59
CA SER A 27 -3.27 0.36 -12.36
C SER A 27 -4.43 0.92 -11.54
N LEU A 28 -4.11 1.43 -10.35
CA LEU A 28 -5.05 2.12 -9.48
C LEU A 28 -4.81 3.64 -9.49
N PRO A 29 -5.80 4.46 -9.12
CA PRO A 29 -5.61 5.90 -9.02
C PRO A 29 -4.52 6.26 -8.01
N TYR A 30 -3.45 6.91 -8.46
CA TYR A 30 -2.34 7.33 -7.62
C TYR A 30 -2.53 8.79 -7.17
N CYS A 31 -3.07 8.99 -5.97
CA CYS A 31 -3.55 10.30 -5.51
C CYS A 31 -2.66 10.92 -4.43
N VAL A 32 -1.50 11.43 -4.83
CA VAL A 32 -0.59 12.19 -3.95
C VAL A 32 -0.61 13.67 -4.31
N LYS A 33 -0.75 14.54 -3.31
CA LYS A 33 -0.72 16.00 -3.47
C LYS A 33 0.30 16.59 -2.50
N GLY A 34 1.52 16.84 -2.98
CA GLY A 34 2.61 17.29 -2.12
C GLY A 34 3.01 16.20 -1.13
N MET A 35 2.72 16.40 0.15
CA MET A 35 2.95 15.41 1.21
C MET A 35 1.66 14.72 1.68
N ASP A 36 0.51 15.07 1.10
CA ASP A 36 -0.78 14.50 1.45
C ASP A 36 -1.16 13.34 0.52
N VAL A 37 -1.82 12.34 1.08
CA VAL A 37 -2.36 11.17 0.37
C VAL A 37 -3.89 11.15 0.45
N SER A 38 -4.55 10.71 -0.62
CA SER A 38 -6.01 10.51 -0.64
C SER A 38 -6.37 9.07 -1.01
N PHE A 39 -7.01 8.36 -0.08
CA PHE A 39 -7.44 6.97 -0.28
C PHE A 39 -8.88 6.81 -0.74
N SER A 40 -9.70 7.86 -0.67
CA SER A 40 -11.12 7.81 -1.04
C SER A 40 -11.29 7.47 -2.52
N GLY A 41 -10.48 8.06 -3.41
CA GLY A 41 -10.52 7.77 -4.84
C GLY A 41 -10.20 6.31 -5.17
N ILE A 42 -9.25 5.72 -4.44
CA ILE A 42 -8.90 4.30 -4.58
C ILE A 42 -10.04 3.41 -4.10
N LEU A 43 -10.64 3.73 -2.95
CA LEU A 43 -11.77 2.95 -2.42
C LEU A 43 -12.96 2.97 -3.40
N SER A 44 -13.36 4.15 -3.87
CA SER A 44 -14.46 4.28 -4.83
C SER A 44 -14.17 3.55 -6.13
N PHE A 45 -12.92 3.63 -6.64
CA PHE A 45 -12.52 2.88 -7.82
C PHE A 45 -12.66 1.37 -7.61
N MET A 46 -12.21 0.85 -6.46
CA MET A 46 -12.30 -0.57 -6.14
C MET A 46 -13.75 -1.03 -5.95
N GLU A 47 -14.60 -0.22 -5.33
CA GLU A 47 -16.04 -0.50 -5.19
C GLU A 47 -16.74 -0.60 -6.56
N ASP A 48 -16.44 0.31 -7.48
CA ASP A 48 -17.06 0.36 -8.82
C ASP A 48 -16.49 -0.67 -9.81
N ARG A 49 -15.19 -0.99 -9.70
CA ARG A 49 -14.47 -1.77 -10.72
C ARG A 49 -14.14 -3.19 -10.31
N ALA A 50 -14.17 -3.56 -9.03
CA ALA A 50 -13.74 -4.89 -8.59
C ALA A 50 -14.52 -6.02 -9.29
N GLU A 51 -15.85 -5.94 -9.36
CA GLU A 51 -16.66 -6.99 -10.02
C GLU A 51 -16.32 -7.13 -11.51
N LYS A 52 -16.09 -6.00 -12.18
CA LYS A 52 -15.70 -5.97 -13.59
C LYS A 52 -14.30 -6.57 -13.79
N LEU A 53 -13.34 -6.23 -12.94
CA LEU A 53 -11.97 -6.76 -13.00
C LEU A 53 -11.97 -8.28 -12.74
N LEU A 54 -12.78 -8.76 -11.80
CA LEU A 54 -12.96 -10.20 -11.58
C LEU A 54 -13.56 -10.89 -12.81
N SER A 55 -14.51 -10.26 -13.51
CA SER A 55 -15.09 -10.79 -14.74
C SER A 55 -14.10 -10.81 -15.93
N GLU A 56 -13.10 -9.91 -15.92
CA GLU A 56 -12.02 -9.83 -16.90
C GLU A 56 -10.88 -10.83 -16.62
N GLY A 57 -11.02 -11.66 -15.58
CA GLY A 57 -10.08 -12.72 -15.24
C GLY A 57 -8.95 -12.30 -14.30
N TYR A 58 -9.07 -11.16 -13.62
CA TYR A 58 -8.22 -10.86 -12.46
C TYR A 58 -8.73 -11.61 -11.23
N THR A 59 -7.82 -11.92 -10.31
CA THR A 59 -8.19 -12.60 -9.08
C THR A 59 -8.26 -11.64 -7.88
N PRO A 60 -8.91 -12.02 -6.77
CA PRO A 60 -8.85 -11.26 -5.52
C PRO A 60 -7.41 -11.00 -5.04
N GLU A 61 -6.50 -11.95 -5.28
CA GLU A 61 -5.08 -11.85 -4.98
C GLU A 61 -4.40 -10.72 -5.77
N ASP A 62 -4.66 -10.64 -7.09
CA ASP A 62 -4.14 -9.58 -7.95
C ASP A 62 -4.64 -8.20 -7.52
N LEU A 63 -5.91 -8.10 -7.11
CA LEU A 63 -6.51 -6.88 -6.57
C LEU A 63 -5.85 -6.46 -5.25
N CYS A 64 -5.63 -7.40 -4.33
CA CYS A 64 -4.94 -7.13 -3.06
C CYS A 64 -3.49 -6.71 -3.28
N PHE A 65 -2.78 -7.38 -4.19
CA PHE A 65 -1.42 -7.05 -4.59
C PHE A 65 -1.32 -5.63 -5.13
N SER A 66 -2.13 -5.31 -6.14
CA SER A 66 -2.14 -3.99 -6.78
C SER A 66 -2.48 -2.87 -5.80
N LEU A 67 -3.41 -3.14 -4.87
CA LEU A 67 -3.79 -2.20 -3.82
C LEU A 67 -2.62 -1.92 -2.87
N GLN A 68 -1.94 -2.96 -2.38
CA GLN A 68 -0.80 -2.81 -1.47
C GLN A 68 0.34 -2.05 -2.13
N GLU A 69 0.75 -2.45 -3.34
CA GLU A 69 1.83 -1.78 -4.05
C GLU A 69 1.53 -0.30 -4.30
N THR A 70 0.31 0.03 -4.74
CA THR A 70 -0.06 1.42 -5.03
C THR A 70 -0.10 2.25 -3.75
N VAL A 71 -0.79 1.77 -2.71
CA VAL A 71 -0.96 2.53 -1.45
C VAL A 71 0.37 2.69 -0.72
N PHE A 72 1.19 1.64 -0.65
CA PHE A 72 2.48 1.73 0.03
C PHE A 72 3.48 2.57 -0.75
N ALA A 73 3.47 2.54 -2.08
CA ALA A 73 4.27 3.48 -2.87
C ALA A 73 3.89 4.95 -2.56
N MET A 74 2.59 5.27 -2.45
CA MET A 74 2.13 6.61 -2.05
C MET A 74 2.64 7.02 -0.67
N LEU A 75 2.64 6.10 0.29
CA LEU A 75 3.15 6.34 1.65
C LEU A 75 4.66 6.52 1.67
N VAL A 76 5.41 5.71 0.92
CA VAL A 76 6.87 5.81 0.83
C VAL A 76 7.26 7.12 0.16
N GLU A 77 6.61 7.50 -0.96
CA GLU A 77 6.86 8.77 -1.65
C GLU A 77 6.64 9.98 -0.73
N THR A 78 5.53 10.00 0.01
CA THR A 78 5.23 11.12 0.92
C THR A 78 6.17 11.15 2.13
N THR A 79 6.53 9.99 2.67
CA THR A 79 7.53 9.86 3.73
C THR A 79 8.90 10.33 3.25
N GLU A 80 9.33 9.95 2.05
CA GLU A 80 10.60 10.36 1.46
C GLU A 80 10.67 11.88 1.26
N ARG A 81 9.58 12.49 0.77
CA ARG A 81 9.47 13.95 0.66
C ARG A 81 9.59 14.64 2.02
N ALA A 82 8.91 14.10 3.03
CA ALA A 82 8.96 14.65 4.38
C ALA A 82 10.36 14.48 5.01
N LEU A 83 11.01 13.33 4.83
CA LEU A 83 12.36 13.05 5.31
C LEU A 83 13.36 14.08 4.76
N ALA A 84 13.29 14.34 3.45
CA ALA A 84 14.11 15.34 2.78
C ALA A 84 13.82 16.78 3.27
N HIS A 85 12.53 17.13 3.41
CA HIS A 85 12.12 18.47 3.85
C HIS A 85 12.52 18.77 5.31
N CYS A 86 12.48 17.77 6.18
CA CYS A 86 12.87 17.89 7.58
C CYS A 86 14.38 17.74 7.80
N ASN A 87 15.15 17.44 6.75
CA ASN A 87 16.57 17.11 6.84
C ASN A 87 16.88 16.03 7.90
N SER A 88 15.97 15.05 8.04
CA SER A 88 16.10 13.92 8.95
C SER A 88 16.76 12.73 8.25
N ARG A 89 17.30 11.80 9.03
CA ARG A 89 17.89 10.54 8.57
C ARG A 89 17.27 9.32 9.23
N GLU A 90 16.13 9.51 9.88
CA GLU A 90 15.46 8.46 10.65
C GLU A 90 13.98 8.46 10.28
N VAL A 91 13.45 7.26 10.03
CA VAL A 91 12.03 7.00 9.80
C VAL A 91 11.58 5.96 10.82
N LEU A 92 10.46 6.22 11.49
CA LEU A 92 9.86 5.29 12.45
C LEU A 92 8.46 4.91 11.95
N ILE A 93 8.18 3.62 11.77
CA ILE A 93 6.84 3.15 11.40
C ILE A 93 6.07 2.81 12.68
N VAL A 94 4.93 3.48 12.89
CA VAL A 94 4.03 3.21 14.01
C VAL A 94 2.63 2.84 13.55
N GLY A 95 1.84 2.26 14.45
CA GLY A 95 0.44 1.91 14.23
C GLY A 95 0.23 0.50 13.67
N GLY A 96 -1.03 0.05 13.63
CA GLY A 96 -1.38 -1.34 13.31
C GLY A 96 -1.02 -1.77 11.89
N VAL A 97 -0.99 -0.84 10.92
CA VAL A 97 -0.58 -1.14 9.54
C VAL A 97 0.94 -1.30 9.42
N GLY A 98 1.69 -0.79 10.40
CA GLY A 98 3.15 -0.89 10.44
C GLY A 98 3.69 -2.31 10.59
N CYS A 99 2.86 -3.28 10.97
CA CYS A 99 3.25 -4.69 11.00
C CYS A 99 3.23 -5.36 9.62
N ASN A 100 2.77 -4.66 8.57
CA ASN A 100 2.76 -5.19 7.23
C ASN A 100 4.20 -5.27 6.68
N VAL A 101 4.64 -6.49 6.38
CA VAL A 101 6.03 -6.75 5.96
C VAL A 101 6.36 -6.04 4.65
N ARG A 102 5.41 -5.97 3.72
CA ARG A 102 5.63 -5.32 2.41
C ARG A 102 5.85 -3.81 2.54
N LEU A 103 5.10 -3.14 3.41
CA LEU A 103 5.33 -1.73 3.72
C LEU A 103 6.72 -1.51 4.36
N GLN A 104 7.11 -2.37 5.30
CA GLN A 104 8.43 -2.30 5.94
C GLN A 104 9.55 -2.46 4.90
N GLU A 105 9.45 -3.43 4.00
CA GLU A 105 10.41 -3.66 2.91
C GLU A 105 10.57 -2.43 2.01
N MET A 106 9.45 -1.85 1.54
CA MET A 106 9.50 -0.68 0.66
C MET A 106 10.07 0.55 1.36
N MET A 107 9.74 0.75 2.63
CA MET A 107 10.29 1.85 3.42
C MET A 107 11.78 1.65 3.70
N GLN A 108 12.20 0.42 3.97
CA GLN A 108 13.60 0.05 4.22
C GLN A 108 14.45 0.37 2.99
N GLN A 109 13.99 -0.04 1.79
CA GLN A 109 14.66 0.26 0.53
C GLN A 109 14.84 1.77 0.32
N MET A 110 13.77 2.55 0.51
CA MET A 110 13.85 4.01 0.40
C MET A 110 14.84 4.62 1.41
N CYS A 111 14.84 4.13 2.66
CA CYS A 111 15.78 4.61 3.68
C CYS A 111 17.23 4.29 3.30
N GLU A 112 17.52 3.07 2.82
CA GLU A 112 18.85 2.67 2.37
C GLU A 112 19.37 3.54 1.22
N GLU A 113 18.52 3.81 0.22
CA GLU A 113 18.86 4.67 -0.92
C GLU A 113 19.15 6.12 -0.50
N ARG A 114 18.51 6.59 0.58
CA ARG A 114 18.69 7.93 1.16
C ARG A 114 19.81 8.01 2.20
N GLY A 115 20.42 6.89 2.58
CA GLY A 115 21.37 6.82 3.71
C GLY A 115 20.72 7.13 5.07
N ALA A 116 19.44 6.77 5.22
CA ALA A 116 18.63 6.90 6.42
C ALA A 116 18.43 5.54 7.11
N ILE A 117 17.93 5.57 8.35
CA ILE A 117 17.69 4.40 9.20
C ILE A 117 16.18 4.25 9.41
N LEU A 118 15.67 3.03 9.20
CA LEU A 118 14.30 2.66 9.52
C LEU A 118 14.24 2.02 10.92
N PHE A 119 13.22 2.39 11.69
CA PHE A 119 12.88 1.84 13.00
C PHE A 119 11.45 1.28 13.03
#